data_AF-A0A800JMC1-F1
#
_entry.id   AF-A0A800JMC1-F1
#
_cell.length_a   1.000
_cell.length_b   1.000
_cell.length_c   1.000
_cell.angle_alpha   90.00
_cell.angle_beta   90.00
_cell.angle_gamma   90.00
#
_symmetry.space_group_name_H-M   'P 1'
#
loop_
_entity.id
_entity.type
_entity.pdbx_description
1 polymer ?
#
loop_
_entity_poly.entity_id
_entity_poly.type
_entity_poly.pdbx_seq_one_letter_code
_entity_poly.pdbx_strand_id
1 'polypeptide(L)'
;MTRLPSIVFVATLLFTLAPQSSAQGYALRLEGGAEIHFPFDSVMHTGEDATFEGWVRPVSTSPSTSIYLVSRYQGSAEHKELAVGSDGRIYWLYAGSPWAHNGACRETGPGVFPFDGQFHHVALVRNPGGAAQVYLDGALVANTAGGTCCWLTCNVIEAPAPTKVLCSGDGAGWEVRGIRLSDVVRYSGAFVPSTTWVADSDDALHLPLEEGAGATVVDAGPAGQQGTISGTYSWVSFDCNNNGIPDADDIAAGAPDCDGNFVLDSCQIAADVSLDWNGDGVLDACASANYCAVGANSTGQFGLISAQGSPVISDIDFSLVGSNIPPGELGYFLMSQSSDLVVPFGSGAGVLCLGTPIVRMNQASDGGAILTADAGGQMSFSLDLGGLPQGTVLSPGDVWYFQLWYRDTDPVLQTPTSNSSDGIEVMFR
;
A
#
# COMPACT_ATOMS: atom_id res chain seq x y z
N MET A 1 21.82 53.71 -50.32
CA MET A 1 22.77 53.70 -49.19
C MET A 1 21.91 53.70 -47.94
N THR A 2 21.84 52.72 -47.06
CA THR A 2 22.61 51.50 -46.79
C THR A 2 21.69 50.67 -45.90
N ARG A 3 21.42 49.41 -46.26
CA ARG A 3 20.72 48.45 -45.38
C ARG A 3 21.61 48.17 -44.17
N LEU A 4 21.06 48.29 -42.97
CA LEU A 4 21.59 47.66 -41.76
C LEU A 4 20.69 46.45 -41.45
N PRO A 5 21.24 45.23 -41.33
CA PRO A 5 20.53 44.09 -40.75
C PRO A 5 20.72 44.08 -39.23
N SER A 6 20.00 43.20 -38.54
CA SER A 6 20.16 42.76 -37.12
C SER A 6 18.90 43.02 -36.29
N ILE A 7 18.37 42.12 -35.47
CA ILE A 7 18.73 40.76 -35.05
C ILE A 7 17.38 40.12 -34.66
N VAL A 8 17.03 38.96 -35.21
CA VAL A 8 15.94 38.15 -34.66
C VAL A 8 16.55 37.41 -33.47
N PHE A 9 16.15 37.78 -32.25
CA PHE A 9 16.39 36.94 -31.08
C PHE A 9 15.56 35.67 -31.26
N VAL A 10 16.18 34.61 -31.78
CA VAL A 10 15.67 33.26 -31.57
C VAL A 10 15.99 32.96 -30.10
N ALA A 11 15.00 33.17 -29.23
CA ALA A 11 15.05 32.60 -27.89
C ALA A 11 15.09 31.09 -28.07
N THR A 12 16.29 30.51 -28.00
CA THR A 12 16.45 29.07 -27.84
C THR A 12 15.92 28.76 -26.45
N LEU A 13 14.63 28.48 -26.39
CA LEU A 13 13.98 27.94 -25.22
C LEU A 13 14.60 26.56 -25.02
N LEU A 14 15.66 26.49 -24.21
CA LEU A 14 16.11 25.26 -23.60
C LEU A 14 14.96 24.82 -22.68
N PHE A 15 13.99 24.12 -23.25
CA PHE A 15 13.23 23.15 -22.48
C PHE A 15 14.25 22.11 -22.02
N THR A 16 14.80 22.33 -20.83
CA THR A 16 15.11 21.17 -20.00
C THR A 16 13.77 20.50 -19.77
N LEU A 17 13.49 19.47 -20.57
CA LEU A 17 12.53 18.45 -20.19
C LEU A 17 13.01 17.95 -18.83
N ALA A 18 12.47 18.51 -17.75
CA ALA A 18 12.39 17.76 -16.52
C ALA A 18 11.65 16.49 -16.90
N PRO A 19 12.19 15.29 -16.60
CA PRO A 19 11.39 14.10 -16.75
C PRO A 19 10.20 14.28 -15.81
N GLN A 20 9.02 14.53 -16.39
CA GLN A 20 7.77 14.23 -15.71
C GLN A 20 7.60 12.71 -15.80
N SER A 21 8.35 11.97 -14.99
CA SER A 21 7.90 10.67 -14.51
C SER A 21 7.31 10.92 -13.13
N SER A 22 5.99 10.77 -13.03
CA SER A 22 5.22 10.79 -11.79
C SER A 22 5.41 9.47 -11.02
N ALA A 23 6.65 8.97 -10.95
CA ALA A 23 6.95 7.64 -10.47
C ALA A 23 7.83 7.79 -9.22
N GLN A 24 7.40 7.19 -8.10
CA GLN A 24 8.04 7.30 -6.79
C GLN A 24 9.31 6.46 -6.67
N GLY A 25 10.36 6.83 -7.39
CA GLY A 25 11.59 6.04 -7.48
C GLY A 25 12.51 6.21 -6.28
N TYR A 26 12.40 7.32 -5.56
CA TYR A 26 13.37 7.71 -4.56
C TYR A 26 12.73 8.06 -3.22
N ALA A 27 13.54 7.92 -2.17
CA ALA A 27 13.30 8.55 -0.88
C ALA A 27 14.52 9.39 -0.52
N LEU A 28 14.30 10.41 0.29
CA LEU A 28 15.38 11.09 0.95
C LEU A 28 15.64 10.43 2.31
N ARG A 29 16.84 9.87 2.48
CA ARG A 29 17.34 9.42 3.76
C ARG A 29 18.07 10.55 4.46
N LEU A 30 17.66 10.86 5.68
CA LEU A 30 18.27 11.86 6.56
C LEU A 30 18.84 11.22 7.82
N GLU A 31 20.04 11.62 8.22
CA GLU A 31 20.72 11.09 9.41
C GLU A 31 21.41 12.18 10.22
N GLY A 32 21.59 11.92 11.52
CA GLY A 32 22.47 12.71 12.37
C GLY A 32 22.17 14.22 12.37
N GLY A 33 20.89 14.59 12.50
CA GLY A 33 20.50 16.00 12.57
C GLY A 33 20.35 16.68 11.21
N ALA A 34 20.29 15.94 10.11
CA ALA A 34 20.13 16.53 8.78
C ALA A 34 18.78 17.25 8.60
N GLU A 35 18.80 18.37 7.86
CA GLU A 35 17.70 19.32 7.72
C GLU A 35 17.49 19.76 6.27
N ILE A 36 16.24 20.03 5.89
CA ILE A 36 15.90 20.75 4.65
C ILE A 36 15.46 22.17 4.97
N HIS A 37 16.07 23.15 4.31
CA HIS A 37 15.75 24.57 4.43
C HIS A 37 15.25 25.13 3.12
N PHE A 38 14.16 25.88 3.17
CA PHE A 38 13.66 26.68 2.06
C PHE A 38 13.78 28.17 2.36
N PRO A 39 13.97 29.02 1.35
CA PRO A 39 13.75 30.46 1.49
C PRO A 39 12.35 30.74 2.04
N PHE A 40 12.17 31.89 2.69
CA PHE A 40 10.84 32.33 3.07
C PHE A 40 9.98 32.61 1.84
N ASP A 41 8.72 32.12 1.87
CA ASP A 41 7.66 32.51 0.94
C ASP A 41 6.34 32.59 1.71
N SER A 42 5.53 33.63 1.42
CA SER A 42 4.23 33.85 2.04
C SER A 42 3.20 32.76 1.76
N VAL A 43 3.37 31.99 0.68
CA VAL A 43 2.49 30.86 0.32
C VAL A 43 2.66 29.68 1.28
N MET A 44 3.80 29.55 1.96
CA MET A 44 4.03 28.48 2.95
C MET A 44 3.24 28.68 4.27
N HIS A 45 2.43 29.73 4.36
CA HIS A 45 1.56 29.94 5.51
C HIS A 45 0.36 29.01 5.44
N THR A 46 -0.01 28.47 6.61
CA THR A 46 -1.32 27.85 6.81
C THR A 46 -2.03 28.59 7.94
N GLY A 47 -3.33 28.81 7.78
CA GLY A 47 -4.23 29.53 8.65
C GLY A 47 -4.81 28.66 9.77
N GLU A 48 -6.11 28.81 10.04
CA GLU A 48 -6.78 28.04 11.08
C GLU A 48 -6.95 26.56 10.69
N ASP A 49 -6.99 26.29 9.40
CA ASP A 49 -7.15 24.97 8.83
C ASP A 49 -5.82 24.54 8.23
N ALA A 50 -5.47 23.27 8.41
CA ALA A 50 -4.26 22.75 7.79
C ALA A 50 -4.28 21.23 7.72
N THR A 51 -3.57 20.71 6.73
CA THR A 51 -3.18 19.32 6.68
C THR A 51 -1.67 19.25 6.50
N PHE A 52 -1.00 18.46 7.33
CA PHE A 52 0.41 18.13 7.15
C PHE A 52 0.56 16.63 7.05
N GLU A 53 1.16 16.15 5.99
CA GLU A 53 1.21 14.73 5.69
C GLU A 53 2.50 14.32 4.99
N GLY A 54 2.89 13.07 5.19
CA GLY A 54 3.99 12.46 4.45
C GLY A 54 4.20 10.99 4.76
N TRP A 55 5.04 10.37 3.93
CA TRP A 55 5.41 8.97 4.06
C TRP A 55 6.77 8.86 4.73
N VAL A 56 6.85 8.10 5.80
CA VAL A 56 8.09 7.92 6.58
C VAL A 56 8.36 6.45 6.84
N ARG A 57 9.65 6.09 6.83
CA ARG A 57 10.16 4.78 7.23
C ARG A 57 11.44 4.94 8.03
N PRO A 58 11.58 4.32 9.21
CA PRO A 58 12.87 4.28 9.88
C PRO A 58 13.80 3.28 9.18
N VAL A 59 15.10 3.60 9.08
CA VAL A 59 16.11 2.71 8.50
C VAL A 59 16.30 1.42 9.33
N SER A 60 15.96 1.48 10.61
CA SER A 60 16.06 0.37 11.56
C SER A 60 14.70 0.13 12.20
N THR A 61 14.38 -1.13 12.49
CA THR A 61 13.19 -1.52 13.26
C THR A 61 13.29 -1.15 14.76
N SER A 62 14.44 -0.62 15.19
CA SER A 62 14.64 0.01 16.50
C SER A 62 15.34 1.36 16.29
N PRO A 63 14.61 2.40 15.89
CA PRO A 63 15.19 3.72 15.66
C PRO A 63 15.66 4.33 16.99
N SER A 64 16.83 4.97 16.98
CA SER A 64 17.38 5.66 18.15
C SER A 64 16.99 7.14 18.24
N THR A 65 16.22 7.62 17.26
CA THR A 65 15.91 9.03 17.04
C THR A 65 14.58 9.18 16.33
N SER A 66 14.03 10.39 16.36
CA SER A 66 12.74 10.76 15.76
C SER A 66 12.93 11.41 14.38
N ILE A 67 11.88 11.37 13.56
CA ILE A 67 11.74 12.18 12.34
C ILE A 67 10.72 13.28 12.56
N TYR A 68 11.03 14.47 12.08
CA TYR A 68 10.26 15.69 12.30
C TYR A 68 9.87 16.29 10.96
N LEU A 69 8.62 16.08 10.54
CA LEU A 69 7.97 16.85 9.49
C LEU A 69 7.57 18.19 10.14
N VAL A 70 8.42 19.20 10.03
CA VAL A 70 8.31 20.44 10.80
C VAL A 70 8.37 21.61 9.86
N SER A 71 7.35 22.47 9.85
CA SER A 71 7.48 23.82 9.30
C SER A 71 7.88 24.78 10.43
N ARG A 72 9.16 25.17 10.45
CA ARG A 72 9.76 26.09 11.42
C ARG A 72 10.48 27.22 10.70
N TYR A 73 10.21 28.46 11.10
CA TYR A 73 11.01 29.61 10.66
C TYR A 73 12.28 29.73 11.51
N GLN A 74 13.44 29.84 10.86
CA GLN A 74 14.74 29.94 11.52
C GLN A 74 14.77 31.17 12.44
N GLY A 75 15.10 30.97 13.72
CA GLY A 75 15.09 32.04 14.73
C GLY A 75 13.72 32.39 15.32
N SER A 76 12.62 31.79 14.85
CA SER A 76 11.29 31.93 15.45
C SER A 76 11.05 30.90 16.56
N ALA A 77 10.28 31.32 17.58
CA ALA A 77 9.74 30.48 18.63
C ALA A 77 8.35 29.91 18.27
N GLU A 78 7.97 29.86 16.99
CA GLU A 78 6.66 29.36 16.55
C GLU A 78 6.81 28.23 15.53
N HIS A 79 6.43 27.01 15.93
CA HIS A 79 6.64 25.77 15.18
C HIS A 79 5.32 25.08 14.83
N LYS A 80 5.24 24.50 13.64
CA LYS A 80 4.24 23.50 13.25
C LYS A 80 4.97 22.19 13.06
N GLU A 81 4.52 21.14 13.73
CA GLU A 81 5.24 19.89 13.85
C GLU A 81 4.27 18.72 13.74
N LEU A 82 4.65 17.76 12.90
CA LEU A 82 4.20 16.38 12.92
C LEU A 82 5.47 15.52 12.99
N ALA A 83 5.59 14.70 14.02
CA ALA A 83 6.81 13.91 14.21
C ALA A 83 6.49 12.48 14.61
N VAL A 84 7.37 11.55 14.24
CA VAL A 84 7.33 10.16 14.69
C VAL A 84 8.52 9.91 15.61
N GLY A 85 8.21 9.51 16.83
CA GLY A 85 9.15 9.21 17.90
C GLY A 85 9.87 7.89 17.73
N SER A 86 11.06 7.79 18.30
CA SER A 86 11.78 6.52 18.45
C SER A 86 11.05 5.48 19.31
N ASP A 87 10.03 5.89 20.08
CA ASP A 87 9.17 5.03 20.90
C ASP A 87 7.83 4.66 20.19
N GLY A 88 7.68 5.03 18.93
CA GLY A 88 6.50 4.77 18.12
C GLY A 88 5.33 5.71 18.41
N ARG A 89 5.53 6.79 19.19
CA ARG A 89 4.52 7.85 19.32
C ARG A 89 4.51 8.75 18.10
N ILE A 90 3.34 9.30 17.81
CA ILE A 90 3.19 10.40 16.85
C ILE A 90 2.93 11.67 17.67
N TYR A 91 3.77 12.69 17.48
CA TYR A 91 3.70 13.99 18.15
C TYR A 91 3.16 15.03 17.20
N TRP A 92 2.42 16.00 17.73
CA TRP A 92 2.05 17.17 16.95
C TRP A 92 1.94 18.45 17.76
N LEU A 93 2.31 19.54 17.09
CA LEU A 93 2.21 20.91 17.59
C LEU A 93 1.75 21.82 16.45
N TYR A 94 0.84 22.74 16.74
CA TYR A 94 0.40 23.72 15.76
C TYR A 94 0.46 25.14 16.34
N ALA A 95 1.54 25.85 16.03
CA ALA A 95 1.87 27.19 16.53
C ALA A 95 2.22 27.24 18.03
N GLY A 96 3.46 26.86 18.38
CA GLY A 96 3.99 26.94 19.75
C GLY A 96 5.51 27.04 19.85
N SER A 97 6.02 27.20 21.08
CA SER A 97 7.46 27.38 21.40
C SER A 97 8.21 26.07 21.64
N PRO A 98 9.44 25.92 21.11
CA PRO A 98 10.27 24.72 21.31
C PRO A 98 10.69 24.49 22.77
N TRP A 99 10.54 25.47 23.64
CA TRP A 99 10.93 25.31 25.05
C TRP A 99 9.81 24.69 25.91
N ALA A 100 8.67 24.36 25.29
CA ALA A 100 7.49 23.78 25.93
C ALA A 100 7.30 22.27 25.66
N HIS A 101 8.36 21.53 25.31
CA HIS A 101 8.32 20.06 25.22
C HIS A 101 8.16 19.35 26.58
N ASN A 102 7.99 20.10 27.69
CA ASN A 102 7.77 19.53 29.02
C ASN A 102 6.30 19.08 29.19
N GLY A 103 5.90 18.07 28.40
CA GLY A 103 4.73 17.20 28.63
C GLY A 103 3.35 17.70 28.21
N ALA A 104 3.20 18.71 27.34
CA ALA A 104 1.92 19.41 27.20
C ALA A 104 1.32 19.56 25.79
N CYS A 105 1.92 19.05 24.72
CA CYS A 105 1.29 19.12 23.39
C CYS A 105 1.21 17.78 22.65
N ARG A 106 -0.01 17.24 22.75
CA ARG A 106 -0.65 16.08 22.14
C ARG A 106 0.27 15.06 21.45
N GLU A 107 0.23 13.86 22.00
CA GLU A 107 0.93 12.67 21.53
C GLU A 107 -0.03 11.47 21.53
N THR A 108 0.24 10.48 20.69
CA THR A 108 -0.40 9.18 20.80
C THR A 108 0.18 8.37 21.97
N GLY A 109 -0.45 7.22 22.28
CA GLY A 109 0.18 6.20 23.10
C GLY A 109 1.47 5.66 22.44
N PRO A 110 2.40 5.07 23.23
CA PRO A 110 3.61 4.46 22.69
C PRO A 110 3.27 3.27 21.77
N GLY A 111 4.12 3.03 20.76
CA GLY A 111 3.98 1.91 19.83
C GLY A 111 2.81 1.99 18.85
N VAL A 112 2.26 3.18 18.61
CA VAL A 112 1.20 3.39 17.59
C VAL A 112 1.76 3.29 16.18
N PHE A 113 2.94 3.86 15.94
CA PHE A 113 3.65 3.73 14.67
C PHE A 113 4.39 2.37 14.63
N PRO A 114 4.16 1.53 13.62
CA PRO A 114 4.83 0.24 13.47
C PRO A 114 6.27 0.41 12.95
N PHE A 115 7.20 -0.36 13.51
CA PHE A 115 8.59 -0.42 13.06
C PHE A 115 8.87 -1.73 12.32
N ASP A 116 8.11 -1.97 11.26
CA ASP A 116 8.15 -3.20 10.45
C ASP A 116 9.04 -3.10 9.20
N GLY A 117 9.65 -1.93 8.98
CA GLY A 117 10.50 -1.68 7.81
C GLY A 117 9.73 -1.27 6.56
N GLN A 118 8.43 -0.97 6.68
CA GLN A 118 7.62 -0.40 5.61
C GLN A 118 7.52 1.12 5.74
N PHE A 119 7.09 1.75 4.64
CA PHE A 119 6.67 3.15 4.67
C PHE A 119 5.26 3.22 5.20
N HIS A 120 5.04 4.13 6.15
CA HIS A 120 3.72 4.44 6.65
C HIS A 120 3.39 5.89 6.38
N HIS A 121 2.13 6.14 6.02
CA HIS A 121 1.62 7.50 5.86
C HIS A 121 1.24 8.05 7.22
N VAL A 122 1.74 9.23 7.55
CA VAL A 122 1.34 9.97 8.73
C VAL A 122 0.73 11.30 8.32
N ALA A 123 -0.44 11.62 8.87
CA ALA A 123 -1.11 12.88 8.61
C ALA A 123 -1.65 13.52 9.89
N LEU A 124 -1.45 14.83 9.98
CA LEU A 124 -2.07 15.73 10.95
C LEU A 124 -3.09 16.60 10.20
N VAL A 125 -4.35 16.54 10.62
CA VAL A 125 -5.41 17.42 10.15
C VAL A 125 -5.85 18.33 11.29
N ARG A 126 -5.82 19.64 11.04
CA ARG A 126 -6.31 20.66 11.97
C ARG A 126 -7.58 21.30 11.42
N ASN A 127 -8.61 21.30 12.25
CA ASN A 127 -9.90 21.91 11.97
C ASN A 127 -10.01 23.32 12.60
N PRO A 128 -11.01 24.12 12.17
CA PRO A 128 -11.29 25.42 12.77
C PRO A 128 -11.55 25.27 14.28
N GLY A 129 -11.02 26.17 15.10
CA GLY A 129 -11.11 26.09 16.56
C GLY A 129 -10.06 25.19 17.23
N GLY A 130 -9.12 24.63 16.46
CA GLY A 130 -7.89 24.00 16.96
C GLY A 130 -8.01 22.54 17.37
N ALA A 131 -9.10 21.87 16.98
CA ALA A 131 -9.19 20.41 17.08
C ALA A 131 -8.22 19.78 16.08
N ALA A 132 -7.59 18.67 16.47
CA ALA A 132 -6.61 17.99 15.65
C ALA A 132 -6.89 16.49 15.59
N GLN A 133 -6.80 15.94 14.39
CA GLN A 133 -6.91 14.52 14.09
C GLN A 133 -5.59 14.04 13.52
N VAL A 134 -5.13 12.88 13.99
CA VAL A 134 -3.92 12.23 13.48
C VAL A 134 -4.32 10.91 12.86
N TYR A 135 -3.78 10.66 11.68
CA TYR A 135 -4.01 9.45 10.91
C TYR A 135 -2.69 8.73 10.68
N LEU A 136 -2.74 7.40 10.77
CA LEU A 136 -1.68 6.48 10.37
C LEU A 136 -2.27 5.56 9.30
N ASP A 137 -1.65 5.52 8.13
CA ASP A 137 -2.14 4.78 6.95
C ASP A 137 -3.62 5.08 6.65
N GLY A 138 -4.02 6.34 6.86
CA GLY A 138 -5.38 6.82 6.66
C GLY A 138 -6.40 6.40 7.72
N ALA A 139 -6.00 5.61 8.73
CA ALA A 139 -6.81 5.26 9.89
C ALA A 139 -6.64 6.28 11.02
N LEU A 140 -7.75 6.69 11.67
CA LEU A 140 -7.72 7.67 12.76
C LEU A 140 -7.08 7.07 14.02
N VAL A 141 -5.92 7.58 14.42
CA VAL A 141 -5.17 7.12 15.61
C VAL A 141 -5.20 8.10 16.78
N ALA A 142 -5.50 9.37 16.51
CA ALA A 142 -5.77 10.35 17.56
C ALA A 142 -6.86 11.32 17.14
N ASN A 143 -7.73 11.69 18.08
CA ASN A 143 -8.70 12.75 17.90
C ASN A 143 -8.74 13.60 19.15
N THR A 144 -8.43 14.87 19.00
CA THR A 144 -8.24 15.77 20.13
C THR A 144 -9.06 17.04 19.98
N ALA A 145 -9.80 17.37 21.04
CA ALA A 145 -10.59 18.59 21.10
C ALA A 145 -9.71 19.85 20.99
N GLY A 146 -10.29 20.98 20.57
CA GLY A 146 -9.55 22.23 20.45
C GLY A 146 -9.00 22.79 21.77
N GLY A 147 -8.00 23.68 21.67
CA GLY A 147 -7.71 24.65 22.73
C GLY A 147 -6.59 24.37 23.74
N THR A 148 -5.48 23.71 23.39
CA THR A 148 -4.34 23.61 24.35
C THR A 148 -2.93 23.58 23.77
N CYS A 149 -2.76 23.84 22.46
CA CYS A 149 -1.45 23.85 21.78
C CYS A 149 -1.28 25.01 20.82
N CYS A 150 -1.74 26.20 21.22
CA CYS A 150 -1.57 27.45 20.48
C CYS A 150 -1.26 28.56 21.49
N TRP A 151 0.01 28.95 21.62
CA TRP A 151 0.47 29.79 22.75
C TRP A 151 0.66 31.27 22.40
N LEU A 152 0.65 31.63 21.11
CA LEU A 152 0.89 33.01 20.63
C LEU A 152 -0.26 33.50 19.76
N THR A 153 -0.44 32.96 18.55
CA THR A 153 -1.60 33.24 17.68
C THR A 153 -2.01 31.99 16.90
N CYS A 154 -3.31 31.71 16.82
CA CYS A 154 -3.86 30.73 15.86
C CYS A 154 -3.88 31.25 14.41
N ASN A 155 -3.35 32.46 14.18
CA ASN A 155 -3.39 33.19 12.91
C ASN A 155 -2.05 33.08 12.14
N VAL A 156 -2.10 33.51 10.88
CA VAL A 156 -0.97 33.61 9.93
C VAL A 156 0.28 34.22 10.58
N ILE A 157 1.41 33.56 10.43
CA ILE A 157 2.71 33.94 11.03
C ILE A 157 3.58 34.58 9.96
N GLU A 158 3.81 35.88 10.01
CA GLU A 158 4.75 36.58 9.12
C GLU A 158 6.19 36.48 9.68
N ALA A 159 7.05 35.62 9.11
CA ALA A 159 8.43 35.46 9.56
C ALA A 159 9.43 35.54 8.39
N PRO A 160 10.31 36.57 8.31
CA PRO A 160 11.15 36.82 7.14
C PRO A 160 12.42 35.93 7.03
N ALA A 161 12.41 34.74 7.62
CA ALA A 161 13.58 33.86 7.74
C ALA A 161 13.35 32.51 7.04
N PRO A 162 14.42 31.80 6.62
CA PRO A 162 14.30 30.49 5.99
C PRO A 162 13.45 29.52 6.80
N THR A 163 12.65 28.72 6.12
CA THR A 163 11.78 27.70 6.69
C THR A 163 12.51 26.36 6.69
N LYS A 164 12.78 25.83 7.87
CA LYS A 164 13.14 24.42 8.06
C LYS A 164 11.87 23.59 7.89
N VAL A 165 11.89 22.60 7.00
CA VAL A 165 10.72 21.77 6.62
C VAL A 165 10.82 20.33 7.14
N LEU A 166 12.03 19.80 7.21
CA LEU A 166 12.28 18.41 7.59
C LEU A 166 13.53 18.33 8.46
N CYS A 167 13.52 17.45 9.46
CA CYS A 167 14.69 17.17 10.30
C CYS A 167 14.70 15.73 10.79
N SER A 168 15.86 15.08 10.72
CA SER A 168 16.14 13.89 11.54
C SER A 168 16.69 14.33 12.90
N GLY A 169 16.36 13.63 13.99
CA GLY A 169 17.10 13.86 15.24
C GLY A 169 18.50 13.25 15.18
N ASP A 170 19.29 13.45 16.24
CA ASP A 170 20.67 12.94 16.32
C ASP A 170 20.69 11.40 16.45
N GLY A 171 20.86 10.67 15.35
CA GLY A 171 20.93 9.20 15.38
C GLY A 171 20.68 8.52 14.04
N ALA A 172 20.20 7.26 14.12
CA ALA A 172 19.91 6.41 12.96
C ALA A 172 18.95 7.07 11.96
N GLY A 173 19.17 6.79 10.67
CA GLY A 173 18.46 7.48 9.60
C GLY A 173 16.97 7.21 9.52
N TRP A 174 16.25 8.17 8.95
CA TRP A 174 14.87 8.02 8.50
C TRP A 174 14.81 8.29 7.01
N GLU A 175 13.97 7.54 6.32
CA GLU A 175 13.67 7.72 4.91
C GLU A 175 12.30 8.37 4.79
N VAL A 176 12.20 9.38 3.95
CA VAL A 176 11.00 10.20 3.77
C VAL A 176 10.70 10.36 2.30
N ARG A 177 9.42 10.28 1.96
CA ARG A 177 8.87 10.46 0.61
C ARG A 177 7.65 11.34 0.72
N GLY A 178 7.37 12.13 -0.33
CA GLY A 178 6.15 12.92 -0.45
C GLY A 178 5.80 13.67 0.83
N ILE A 179 6.17 14.94 0.96
CA ILE A 179 5.69 15.80 2.04
C ILE A 179 4.72 16.83 1.47
N ARG A 180 3.54 16.96 2.07
CA ARG A 180 2.58 18.00 1.69
C ARG A 180 2.09 18.74 2.90
N LEU A 181 2.15 20.07 2.79
CA LEU A 181 1.50 21.02 3.68
C LEU A 181 0.40 21.71 2.89
N SER A 182 -0.84 21.63 3.36
CA SER A 182 -1.98 22.32 2.75
C SER A 182 -2.65 23.27 3.73
N ASP A 183 -3.19 24.37 3.23
CA ASP A 183 -3.94 25.40 3.99
C ASP A 183 -5.44 25.06 4.12
N VAL A 184 -5.77 23.77 4.04
CA VAL A 184 -7.15 23.27 4.10
C VAL A 184 -7.21 21.97 4.89
N VAL A 185 -8.40 21.63 5.36
CA VAL A 185 -8.73 20.30 5.85
C VAL A 185 -8.91 19.36 4.66
N ARG A 186 -7.97 18.44 4.45
CA ARG A 186 -8.04 17.44 3.36
C ARG A 186 -8.90 16.22 3.72
N TYR A 187 -8.98 15.88 5.01
CA TYR A 187 -9.63 14.65 5.48
C TYR A 187 -10.55 14.90 6.67
N SER A 188 -11.76 14.34 6.64
CA SER A 188 -12.76 14.44 7.72
C SER A 188 -13.10 13.07 8.35
N GLY A 189 -12.47 12.00 7.88
CA GLY A 189 -12.65 10.62 8.32
C GLY A 189 -11.52 9.74 7.79
N ALA A 190 -11.66 8.42 7.93
CA ALA A 190 -10.69 7.49 7.38
C ALA A 190 -10.61 7.60 5.86
N PHE A 191 -9.40 7.40 5.31
CA PHE A 191 -9.12 7.50 3.89
C PHE A 191 -8.08 6.46 3.48
N VAL A 192 -7.87 6.27 2.19
CA VAL A 192 -6.73 5.53 1.66
C VAL A 192 -5.68 6.57 1.27
N PRO A 193 -4.49 6.58 1.89
CA PRO A 193 -3.46 7.54 1.55
C PRO A 193 -3.06 7.45 0.08
N SER A 194 -2.97 8.59 -0.58
CA SER A 194 -2.39 8.63 -1.92
C SER A 194 -0.87 8.58 -1.80
N THR A 195 -0.25 7.78 -2.65
CA THR A 195 1.20 7.76 -2.84
C THR A 195 1.61 9.00 -3.62
N THR A 196 0.97 9.28 -4.76
CA THR A 196 1.20 10.53 -5.53
C THR A 196 0.18 11.62 -5.21
N TRP A 197 0.63 12.86 -5.04
CA TRP A 197 -0.26 14.01 -4.99
C TRP A 197 -0.16 14.84 -6.28
N VAL A 198 -1.30 15.37 -6.72
CA VAL A 198 -1.32 16.42 -7.73
C VAL A 198 -1.30 17.74 -6.99
N ALA A 199 -0.29 18.57 -7.27
CA ALA A 199 -0.21 19.90 -6.68
C ALA A 199 -1.46 20.71 -7.06
N ASP A 200 -2.04 21.40 -6.08
CA ASP A 200 -3.17 22.29 -6.29
C ASP A 200 -2.98 23.64 -5.57
N SER A 201 -3.97 24.53 -5.69
CA SER A 201 -3.89 25.88 -5.13
C SER A 201 -3.93 25.93 -3.60
N ASP A 202 -4.33 24.84 -2.95
CA ASP A 202 -4.44 24.75 -1.50
C ASP A 202 -3.14 24.25 -0.86
N ASP A 203 -2.15 23.87 -1.67
CA ASP A 203 -0.82 23.48 -1.20
C ASP A 203 -0.01 24.71 -0.81
N ALA A 204 0.43 24.73 0.45
CA ALA A 204 1.40 25.68 0.97
C ALA A 204 2.84 25.20 0.69
N LEU A 205 3.05 23.88 0.64
CA LEU A 205 4.30 23.23 0.25
C LEU A 205 4.01 21.82 -0.26
N HIS A 206 4.64 21.41 -1.34
CA HIS A 206 4.56 20.04 -1.83
C HIS A 206 5.94 19.58 -2.29
N LEU A 207 6.55 18.66 -1.54
CA LEU A 207 7.84 18.08 -1.83
C LEU A 207 7.66 16.62 -2.25
N PRO A 208 7.75 16.28 -3.54
CA PRO A 208 7.74 14.88 -3.98
C PRO A 208 8.88 14.08 -3.34
N LEU A 209 10.06 14.70 -3.21
CA LEU A 209 11.32 14.05 -2.78
C LEU A 209 11.76 12.94 -3.75
N GLU A 210 11.82 13.29 -5.03
CA GLU A 210 12.10 12.38 -6.15
C GLU A 210 13.34 12.81 -6.95
N GLU A 211 14.16 13.72 -6.42
CA GLU A 211 15.30 14.29 -7.14
C GLU A 211 16.42 13.26 -7.41
N GLY A 212 16.53 12.23 -6.57
CA GLY A 212 17.45 11.10 -6.72
C GLY A 212 18.95 11.43 -6.58
N ALA A 213 19.33 12.70 -6.60
CA ALA A 213 20.70 13.15 -6.39
C ALA A 213 20.77 14.63 -5.97
N GLY A 214 21.93 15.03 -5.44
CA GLY A 214 22.22 16.43 -5.12
C GLY A 214 21.62 16.91 -3.80
N ALA A 215 21.82 18.20 -3.50
CA ALA A 215 21.40 18.84 -2.26
C ALA A 215 20.17 19.73 -2.43
N THR A 216 19.64 19.86 -3.64
CA THR A 216 18.51 20.74 -3.95
C THR A 216 17.23 19.94 -3.89
N VAL A 217 16.20 20.50 -3.24
CA VAL A 217 14.84 19.93 -3.23
C VAL A 217 13.91 20.97 -3.86
N VAL A 218 13.04 20.55 -4.76
CA VAL A 218 12.10 21.43 -5.44
C VAL A 218 10.73 21.33 -4.78
N ASP A 219 10.18 22.48 -4.42
CA ASP A 219 8.77 22.59 -4.09
C ASP A 219 7.94 22.56 -5.37
N ALA A 220 7.19 21.47 -5.56
CA ALA A 220 6.25 21.27 -6.65
C ALA A 220 4.91 22.01 -6.41
N GLY A 221 4.75 22.65 -5.26
CA GLY A 221 3.62 23.49 -4.92
C GLY A 221 3.65 24.85 -5.61
N PRO A 222 2.67 25.72 -5.32
CA PRO A 222 2.51 27.01 -5.97
C PRO A 222 3.68 27.98 -5.80
N ALA A 223 4.48 27.86 -4.73
CA ALA A 223 5.65 28.72 -4.51
C ALA A 223 6.81 28.38 -5.47
N GLY A 224 6.90 27.14 -5.97
CA GLY A 224 7.90 26.73 -6.97
C GLY A 224 9.36 26.96 -6.53
N GLN A 225 9.59 27.00 -5.22
CA GLN A 225 10.86 27.39 -4.62
C GLN A 225 11.85 26.22 -4.56
N GLN A 226 13.13 26.53 -4.39
CA GLN A 226 14.18 25.53 -4.20
C GLN A 226 14.69 25.58 -2.77
N GLY A 227 14.65 24.44 -2.12
CA GLY A 227 15.24 24.18 -0.82
C GLY A 227 16.62 23.58 -0.94
N THR A 228 17.34 23.56 0.17
CA THR A 228 18.68 22.96 0.29
C THR A 228 18.72 22.01 1.47
N ILE A 229 19.31 20.84 1.24
CA ILE A 229 19.58 19.83 2.27
C ILE A 229 20.92 20.15 2.94
N SER A 230 20.96 20.02 4.26
CA SER A 230 22.14 20.21 5.09
C SER A 230 22.30 19.04 6.06
N GLY A 231 23.54 18.72 6.44
CA GLY A 231 23.84 17.55 7.29
C GLY A 231 24.11 16.27 6.50
N THR A 232 23.92 15.11 7.14
CA THR A 232 24.16 13.79 6.55
C THR A 232 22.90 13.27 5.86
N TYR A 233 22.96 13.07 4.55
CA TYR A 233 21.82 12.59 3.79
C TYR A 233 22.25 11.70 2.61
N SER A 234 21.32 10.93 2.08
CA SER A 234 21.46 10.18 0.83
C SER A 234 20.12 10.01 0.15
N TRP A 235 20.12 9.91 -1.17
CA TRP A 235 18.94 9.50 -1.92
C TRP A 235 18.96 7.97 -2.02
N VAL A 236 17.85 7.34 -1.64
CA VAL A 236 17.69 5.89 -1.74
C VAL A 236 16.71 5.61 -2.87
N SER A 237 17.16 4.86 -3.88
CA SER A 237 16.25 4.30 -4.88
C SER A 237 15.58 3.06 -4.32
N PHE A 238 14.32 2.85 -4.66
CA PHE A 238 13.74 1.52 -4.59
C PHE A 238 14.10 0.78 -5.85
N ASP A 239 14.84 -0.31 -5.70
CA ASP A 239 15.24 -1.20 -6.79
C ASP A 239 15.20 -2.61 -6.19
N CYS A 240 14.00 -3.13 -6.04
CA CYS A 240 13.77 -4.38 -5.33
C CYS A 240 14.34 -5.57 -6.12
N ASN A 241 14.37 -5.49 -7.45
CA ASN A 241 14.92 -6.51 -8.34
C ASN A 241 16.46 -6.37 -8.53
N ASN A 242 17.09 -5.33 -7.97
CA ASN A 242 18.51 -4.99 -8.04
C ASN A 242 19.06 -4.90 -9.47
N ASN A 243 18.26 -4.42 -10.43
CA ASN A 243 18.67 -4.29 -11.82
C ASN A 243 19.41 -2.96 -12.11
N GLY A 244 19.52 -2.07 -11.12
CA GLY A 244 20.13 -0.75 -11.21
C GLY A 244 19.21 0.35 -11.76
N ILE A 245 17.94 0.04 -11.99
CA ILE A 245 16.87 0.93 -12.41
C ILE A 245 15.88 0.99 -11.24
N PRO A 246 15.48 2.19 -10.78
CA PRO A 246 14.45 2.27 -9.75
C PRO A 246 13.14 1.61 -10.20
N ASP A 247 12.43 0.96 -9.28
CA ASP A 247 11.16 0.26 -9.53
C ASP A 247 10.15 1.17 -10.25
N ALA A 248 10.12 2.45 -9.88
CA ALA A 248 9.32 3.48 -10.53
C ALA A 248 9.64 3.68 -12.02
N ASP A 249 10.92 3.63 -12.40
CA ASP A 249 11.37 3.72 -13.78
C ASP A 249 11.10 2.41 -14.53
N ASP A 250 11.20 1.25 -13.85
CA ASP A 250 10.76 -0.04 -14.40
C ASP A 250 9.25 -0.03 -14.72
N ILE A 251 8.41 0.47 -13.81
CA ILE A 251 6.96 0.62 -14.01
C ILE A 251 6.67 1.57 -15.17
N ALA A 252 7.35 2.71 -15.23
CA ALA A 252 7.22 3.65 -16.35
C ALA A 252 7.68 3.03 -17.69
N ALA A 253 8.60 2.07 -17.65
CA ALA A 253 9.03 1.27 -18.80
C ALA A 253 8.09 0.09 -19.13
N GLY A 254 7.05 -0.14 -18.33
CA GLY A 254 6.00 -1.14 -18.55
C GLY A 254 6.12 -2.39 -17.67
N ALA A 255 6.92 -2.36 -16.60
CA ALA A 255 6.92 -3.44 -15.63
C ALA A 255 5.58 -3.50 -14.86
N PRO A 256 5.12 -4.68 -14.42
CA PRO A 256 3.84 -4.82 -13.72
C PRO A 256 3.84 -4.13 -12.34
N ASP A 257 2.82 -3.28 -12.12
CA ASP A 257 2.40 -2.67 -10.85
C ASP A 257 0.89 -2.47 -10.95
N CYS A 258 0.16 -3.56 -10.76
CA CYS A 258 -1.24 -3.63 -11.14
C CYS A 258 -2.18 -2.97 -10.10
N ASP A 259 -1.74 -2.87 -8.85
CA ASP A 259 -2.45 -2.18 -7.77
C ASP A 259 -2.03 -0.71 -7.61
N GLY A 260 -0.99 -0.27 -8.35
CA GLY A 260 -0.58 1.13 -8.46
C GLY A 260 0.11 1.64 -7.20
N ASN A 261 0.73 0.75 -6.43
CA ASN A 261 1.38 1.07 -5.17
C ASN A 261 2.86 1.46 -5.35
N PHE A 262 3.37 1.47 -6.59
CA PHE A 262 4.75 1.78 -6.98
C PHE A 262 5.81 0.78 -6.51
N VAL A 263 5.39 -0.42 -6.09
CA VAL A 263 6.26 -1.58 -5.87
C VAL A 263 5.94 -2.60 -6.96
N LEU A 264 6.96 -3.05 -7.70
CA LEU A 264 6.76 -4.04 -8.75
C LEU A 264 6.01 -5.27 -8.24
N ASP A 265 5.03 -5.77 -8.99
CA ASP A 265 4.28 -7.00 -8.64
C ASP A 265 5.27 -8.13 -8.33
N SER A 266 6.32 -8.27 -9.15
CA SER A 266 7.38 -9.27 -8.95
C SER A 266 8.09 -9.19 -7.59
N CYS A 267 8.18 -7.99 -7.00
CA CYS A 267 8.79 -7.78 -5.71
C CYS A 267 7.82 -7.99 -4.56
N GLN A 268 6.55 -7.63 -4.76
CA GLN A 268 5.48 -7.98 -3.84
C GLN A 268 5.36 -9.52 -3.74
N ILE A 269 5.37 -10.22 -4.87
CA ILE A 269 5.34 -11.69 -4.95
C ILE A 269 6.61 -12.32 -4.37
N ALA A 270 7.78 -11.71 -4.57
CA ALA A 270 9.02 -12.20 -3.95
C ALA A 270 9.01 -12.04 -2.42
N ALA A 271 8.31 -11.03 -1.89
CA ALA A 271 8.13 -10.82 -0.46
C ALA A 271 7.06 -11.75 0.13
N ASP A 272 5.99 -12.02 -0.62
CA ASP A 272 4.91 -12.93 -0.25
C ASP A 272 4.37 -13.68 -1.48
N VAL A 273 4.78 -14.94 -1.60
CA VAL A 273 4.40 -15.80 -2.73
C VAL A 273 2.92 -16.21 -2.72
N SER A 274 2.19 -15.97 -1.63
CA SER A 274 0.74 -16.25 -1.54
C SER A 274 -0.12 -15.20 -2.26
N LEU A 275 0.51 -14.12 -2.74
CA LEU A 275 -0.15 -13.07 -3.54
C LEU A 275 -0.28 -13.43 -5.04
N ASP A 276 0.34 -14.53 -5.47
CA ASP A 276 0.33 -15.05 -6.84
C ASP A 276 0.19 -16.58 -6.79
N TRP A 277 -1.04 -17.06 -6.59
CA TRP A 277 -1.36 -18.47 -6.44
C TRP A 277 -1.08 -19.25 -7.73
N ASN A 278 -1.37 -18.69 -8.91
CA ASN A 278 -1.20 -19.38 -10.19
C ASN A 278 0.23 -19.27 -10.77
N GLY A 279 1.07 -18.38 -10.24
CA GLY A 279 2.46 -18.24 -10.64
C GLY A 279 2.67 -17.44 -11.93
N ASP A 280 1.71 -16.63 -12.35
CA ASP A 280 1.77 -15.91 -13.62
C ASP A 280 2.56 -14.59 -13.55
N GLY A 281 3.00 -14.20 -12.35
CA GLY A 281 3.78 -13.00 -12.10
C GLY A 281 2.95 -11.72 -11.98
N VAL A 282 1.62 -11.84 -11.91
CA VAL A 282 0.67 -10.76 -11.61
C VAL A 282 0.02 -11.05 -10.27
N LEU A 283 -0.30 -10.02 -9.48
CA LEU A 283 -1.00 -10.22 -8.21
C LEU A 283 -2.42 -10.75 -8.45
N ASP A 284 -2.86 -11.70 -7.62
CA ASP A 284 -4.22 -12.26 -7.65
C ASP A 284 -5.30 -11.20 -7.39
N ALA A 285 -4.93 -10.12 -6.68
CA ALA A 285 -5.80 -8.96 -6.49
C ALA A 285 -6.16 -8.26 -7.82
N CYS A 286 -5.31 -8.42 -8.83
CA CYS A 286 -5.46 -7.81 -10.15
C CYS A 286 -5.96 -8.81 -11.20
N ALA A 287 -5.43 -10.04 -11.16
CA ALA A 287 -5.82 -11.12 -12.04
C ALA A 287 -5.99 -12.40 -11.21
N SER A 288 -7.24 -12.73 -10.91
CA SER A 288 -7.52 -13.88 -10.04
C SER A 288 -7.03 -15.20 -10.63
N ALA A 289 -6.39 -16.03 -9.80
CA ALA A 289 -6.10 -17.44 -10.08
C ALA A 289 -7.36 -18.30 -10.32
N ASN A 290 -8.56 -17.78 -10.02
CA ASN A 290 -9.81 -18.46 -10.34
C ASN A 290 -10.07 -18.42 -11.84
N TYR A 291 -10.46 -19.56 -12.38
CA TYR A 291 -10.80 -19.74 -13.77
C TYR A 291 -12.10 -20.53 -13.90
N CYS A 292 -12.61 -20.60 -15.13
CA CYS A 292 -13.84 -21.33 -15.47
C CYS A 292 -15.13 -20.69 -14.94
N ALA A 293 -16.07 -20.42 -15.86
CA ALA A 293 -17.39 -19.95 -15.48
C ALA A 293 -18.31 -21.13 -15.15
N VAL A 294 -19.08 -21.01 -14.06
CA VAL A 294 -20.03 -22.03 -13.62
C VAL A 294 -21.47 -21.52 -13.60
N GLY A 295 -22.42 -22.45 -13.51
CA GLY A 295 -23.84 -22.14 -13.35
C GLY A 295 -24.21 -21.89 -11.89
N ALA A 296 -25.29 -21.12 -11.68
CA ALA A 296 -25.84 -20.93 -10.34
C ALA A 296 -26.40 -22.25 -9.77
N ASN A 297 -26.35 -22.40 -8.45
CA ASN A 297 -26.96 -23.49 -7.71
C ASN A 297 -28.42 -23.20 -7.34
N SER A 298 -29.06 -24.11 -6.61
CA SER A 298 -30.46 -24.00 -6.18
C SER A 298 -30.81 -22.72 -5.41
N THR A 299 -29.84 -22.05 -4.78
CA THR A 299 -30.04 -20.78 -4.08
C THR A 299 -29.92 -19.56 -5.01
N GLY A 300 -29.52 -19.77 -6.27
CA GLY A 300 -29.26 -18.72 -7.25
C GLY A 300 -27.85 -18.13 -7.19
N GLN A 301 -26.97 -18.66 -6.33
CA GLN A 301 -25.57 -18.24 -6.23
C GLN A 301 -24.64 -19.15 -7.04
N PHE A 302 -23.51 -18.62 -7.48
CA PHE A 302 -22.43 -19.41 -8.07
C PHE A 302 -21.57 -19.98 -6.96
N GLY A 303 -21.30 -21.29 -6.98
CA GLY A 303 -20.30 -21.87 -6.08
C GLY A 303 -18.92 -21.31 -6.42
N LEU A 304 -18.15 -20.93 -5.40
CA LEU A 304 -16.81 -20.38 -5.58
C LEU A 304 -15.79 -21.21 -4.80
N ILE A 305 -14.58 -21.35 -5.33
CA ILE A 305 -13.43 -21.94 -4.62
C ILE A 305 -12.37 -20.86 -4.33
N SER A 306 -11.63 -20.99 -3.25
CA SER A 306 -10.41 -20.25 -3.00
C SER A 306 -9.37 -21.11 -2.28
N ALA A 307 -8.11 -20.73 -2.41
CA ALA A 307 -7.01 -21.26 -1.62
C ALA A 307 -6.69 -20.28 -0.47
N GLN A 308 -6.24 -20.82 0.66
CA GLN A 308 -5.78 -20.05 1.81
C GLN A 308 -4.52 -20.68 2.39
N GLY A 309 -3.71 -19.83 3.03
CA GLY A 309 -2.40 -20.20 3.58
C GLY A 309 -1.28 -19.93 2.58
N SER A 310 -0.39 -20.89 2.35
CA SER A 310 0.81 -20.77 1.55
C SER A 310 0.83 -21.79 0.39
N PRO A 311 1.24 -21.39 -0.83
CA PRO A 311 1.56 -22.32 -1.91
C PRO A 311 2.92 -23.02 -1.74
N VAL A 312 3.70 -22.68 -0.70
CA VAL A 312 4.99 -23.31 -0.43
C VAL A 312 4.77 -24.64 0.31
N ILE A 313 5.25 -25.74 -0.29
CA ILE A 313 4.97 -27.09 0.22
C ILE A 313 5.50 -27.29 1.65
N SER A 314 6.64 -26.69 1.98
CA SER A 314 7.28 -26.82 3.29
C SER A 314 6.57 -26.06 4.41
N ASP A 315 5.66 -25.14 4.09
CA ASP A 315 4.95 -24.36 5.11
C ASP A 315 3.82 -25.17 5.77
N ILE A 316 3.36 -26.25 5.09
CA ILE A 316 2.30 -27.16 5.59
C ILE A 316 1.04 -26.38 6.01
N ASP A 317 0.72 -25.33 5.27
CA ASP A 317 -0.41 -24.44 5.53
C ASP A 317 -1.17 -24.21 4.23
N PHE A 318 -1.81 -25.25 3.70
CA PHE A 318 -2.62 -25.12 2.49
C PHE A 318 -4.03 -25.63 2.76
N SER A 319 -5.03 -24.78 2.49
CA SER A 319 -6.43 -25.14 2.60
C SER A 319 -7.24 -24.65 1.42
N LEU A 320 -8.24 -25.46 1.04
CA LEU A 320 -9.23 -25.10 0.05
C LEU A 320 -10.53 -24.73 0.74
N VAL A 321 -11.18 -23.71 0.20
CA VAL A 321 -12.43 -23.18 0.74
C VAL A 321 -13.44 -23.05 -0.39
N GLY A 322 -14.55 -23.75 -0.26
CA GLY A 322 -15.75 -23.56 -1.07
C GLY A 322 -16.70 -22.59 -0.39
N SER A 323 -17.30 -21.67 -1.14
CA SER A 323 -18.31 -20.72 -0.64
C SER A 323 -19.53 -20.67 -1.55
N ASN A 324 -20.60 -20.04 -1.05
CA ASN A 324 -21.91 -19.97 -1.72
C ASN A 324 -22.54 -21.33 -2.01
N ILE A 325 -22.28 -22.32 -1.16
CA ILE A 325 -22.85 -23.67 -1.28
C ILE A 325 -24.18 -23.72 -0.50
N PRO A 326 -25.24 -24.39 -1.01
CA PRO A 326 -26.48 -24.52 -0.24
C PRO A 326 -26.20 -25.14 1.14
N PRO A 327 -26.59 -24.49 2.26
CA PRO A 327 -26.27 -24.96 3.61
C PRO A 327 -26.74 -26.39 3.88
N GLY A 328 -25.87 -27.20 4.49
CA GLY A 328 -26.15 -28.61 4.82
C GLY A 328 -25.92 -29.60 3.67
N GLU A 329 -25.61 -29.14 2.45
CA GLU A 329 -25.28 -30.03 1.34
C GLU A 329 -23.91 -30.67 1.51
N LEU A 330 -23.72 -31.85 0.91
CA LEU A 330 -22.46 -32.59 0.96
C LEU A 330 -21.58 -32.28 -0.25
N GLY A 331 -20.27 -32.20 -0.05
CA GLY A 331 -19.31 -31.95 -1.12
C GLY A 331 -17.93 -32.52 -0.84
N TYR A 332 -17.06 -32.47 -1.83
CA TYR A 332 -15.65 -32.83 -1.72
C TYR A 332 -14.85 -32.17 -2.84
N PHE A 333 -13.58 -31.86 -2.56
CA PHE A 333 -12.70 -31.23 -3.53
C PHE A 333 -12.15 -32.25 -4.55
N LEU A 334 -11.88 -31.74 -5.74
CA LEU A 334 -11.28 -32.42 -6.87
C LEU A 334 -9.96 -31.72 -7.21
N MET A 335 -9.00 -32.47 -7.75
CA MET A 335 -7.78 -31.90 -8.30
C MET A 335 -7.29 -32.61 -9.56
N SER A 336 -6.55 -31.90 -10.40
CA SER A 336 -5.91 -32.42 -11.61
C SER A 336 -4.70 -31.56 -12.01
N GLN A 337 -3.76 -32.14 -12.74
CA GLN A 337 -2.67 -31.40 -13.39
C GLN A 337 -3.07 -30.80 -14.75
N SER A 338 -4.34 -30.95 -15.14
CA SER A 338 -4.87 -30.39 -16.38
C SER A 338 -6.22 -29.74 -16.12
N SER A 339 -6.47 -28.64 -16.81
CA SER A 339 -7.80 -28.04 -16.92
C SER A 339 -8.49 -28.54 -18.19
N ASP A 340 -9.81 -28.62 -18.14
CA ASP A 340 -10.68 -28.94 -19.29
C ASP A 340 -12.06 -28.31 -19.03
N LEU A 341 -12.93 -28.23 -20.02
CA LEU A 341 -14.30 -27.74 -19.86
C LEU A 341 -15.31 -28.81 -20.27
N VAL A 342 -15.84 -29.53 -19.29
CA VAL A 342 -16.80 -30.61 -19.51
C VAL A 342 -18.19 -30.18 -19.07
N VAL A 343 -19.08 -30.01 -20.06
CA VAL A 343 -20.48 -29.64 -19.87
C VAL A 343 -21.38 -30.65 -20.61
N PRO A 344 -22.28 -31.38 -19.92
CA PRO A 344 -22.51 -31.40 -18.46
C PRO A 344 -21.51 -32.31 -17.71
N PHE A 345 -21.27 -32.03 -16.42
CA PHE A 345 -20.49 -32.93 -15.56
C PHE A 345 -21.33 -34.13 -15.10
N GLY A 346 -21.21 -35.25 -15.83
CA GLY A 346 -21.98 -36.46 -15.54
C GLY A 346 -23.48 -36.23 -15.71
N SER A 347 -24.26 -36.49 -14.66
CA SER A 347 -25.71 -36.21 -14.63
C SER A 347 -26.06 -34.94 -13.84
N GLY A 348 -25.06 -34.12 -13.47
CA GLY A 348 -25.24 -32.91 -12.68
C GLY A 348 -25.59 -31.67 -13.51
N ALA A 349 -26.00 -30.61 -12.82
CA ALA A 349 -26.19 -29.26 -13.36
C ALA A 349 -24.88 -28.46 -13.44
N GLY A 350 -23.81 -28.93 -12.78
CA GLY A 350 -22.50 -28.27 -12.77
C GLY A 350 -21.64 -28.44 -14.01
N VAL A 351 -20.56 -27.68 -14.02
CA VAL A 351 -19.52 -27.64 -15.06
C VAL A 351 -18.21 -28.17 -14.47
N LEU A 352 -17.63 -29.21 -15.06
CA LEU A 352 -16.33 -29.71 -14.61
C LEU A 352 -15.22 -28.96 -15.35
N CYS A 353 -14.31 -28.35 -14.57
CA CYS A 353 -13.25 -27.48 -15.07
C CYS A 353 -11.86 -28.16 -15.03
N LEU A 354 -11.84 -29.48 -14.81
CA LEU A 354 -10.64 -30.30 -14.64
C LEU A 354 -10.52 -31.33 -15.77
N GLY A 355 -9.31 -31.48 -16.29
CA GLY A 355 -8.95 -32.54 -17.23
C GLY A 355 -8.55 -33.84 -16.52
N THR A 356 -8.40 -34.92 -17.28
CA THR A 356 -8.02 -36.23 -16.74
C THR A 356 -6.50 -36.41 -16.62
N PRO A 357 -5.99 -37.14 -15.61
CA PRO A 357 -6.73 -37.84 -14.56
C PRO A 357 -7.20 -36.90 -13.43
N ILE A 358 -8.41 -37.15 -12.91
CA ILE A 358 -8.99 -36.39 -11.80
C ILE A 358 -8.85 -37.19 -10.50
N VAL A 359 -8.21 -36.57 -9.53
CA VAL A 359 -8.11 -37.07 -8.15
C VAL A 359 -9.31 -36.53 -7.35
N ARG A 360 -9.96 -37.41 -6.59
CA ARG A 360 -11.10 -37.05 -5.73
C ARG A 360 -10.67 -37.12 -4.28
N MET A 361 -10.79 -36.01 -3.56
CA MET A 361 -10.45 -35.93 -2.14
C MET A 361 -11.68 -36.27 -1.28
N ASN A 362 -12.23 -37.48 -1.41
CA ASN A 362 -13.47 -37.87 -0.73
C ASN A 362 -13.35 -39.05 0.25
N GLN A 363 -12.15 -39.60 0.47
CA GLN A 363 -11.95 -40.69 1.42
C GLN A 363 -10.99 -40.28 2.55
N ALA A 364 -11.45 -40.38 3.80
CA ALA A 364 -10.59 -40.08 4.95
C ALA A 364 -9.35 -40.98 5.04
N SER A 365 -9.42 -42.19 4.48
CA SER A 365 -8.30 -43.14 4.45
C SER A 365 -7.17 -42.77 3.49
N ASP A 366 -7.40 -41.85 2.56
CA ASP A 366 -6.40 -41.43 1.56
C ASP A 366 -6.15 -39.91 1.58
N GLY A 367 -6.47 -39.23 2.69
CA GLY A 367 -6.20 -37.79 2.81
C GLY A 367 -7.26 -36.91 2.15
N GLY A 368 -8.48 -37.42 1.91
CA GLY A 368 -9.65 -36.66 1.49
C GLY A 368 -10.75 -36.60 2.56
N ALA A 369 -11.85 -35.90 2.29
CA ALA A 369 -13.02 -35.88 3.17
C ALA A 369 -14.31 -35.57 2.41
N ILE A 370 -15.43 -36.16 2.85
CA ILE A 370 -16.76 -35.65 2.52
C ILE A 370 -17.08 -34.56 3.53
N LEU A 371 -17.35 -33.36 3.02
CA LEU A 371 -17.64 -32.16 3.79
C LEU A 371 -19.12 -31.86 3.75
N THR A 372 -19.58 -31.08 4.71
CA THR A 372 -20.93 -30.54 4.76
C THR A 372 -20.84 -29.01 4.78
N ALA A 373 -21.59 -28.33 3.92
CA ALA A 373 -21.67 -26.87 3.95
C ALA A 373 -22.23 -26.42 5.30
N ASP A 374 -21.56 -25.46 5.94
CA ASP A 374 -22.04 -24.88 7.18
C ASP A 374 -23.26 -23.95 6.96
N ALA A 375 -23.70 -23.28 8.01
CA ALA A 375 -24.84 -22.36 7.94
C ALA A 375 -24.59 -21.14 7.03
N GLY A 376 -23.32 -20.78 6.80
CA GLY A 376 -22.89 -19.72 5.88
C GLY A 376 -22.69 -20.20 4.43
N GLY A 377 -22.87 -21.50 4.18
CA GLY A 377 -22.64 -22.09 2.85
C GLY A 377 -21.16 -22.31 2.53
N GLN A 378 -20.33 -22.51 3.56
CA GLN A 378 -18.89 -22.71 3.41
C GLN A 378 -18.48 -24.17 3.66
N MET A 379 -17.50 -24.65 2.90
CA MET A 379 -16.78 -25.90 3.14
C MET A 379 -15.29 -25.61 3.15
N SER A 380 -14.57 -25.97 4.22
CA SER A 380 -13.11 -25.79 4.31
C SER A 380 -12.41 -27.14 4.46
N PHE A 381 -11.27 -27.30 3.80
CA PHE A 381 -10.46 -28.51 3.85
C PHE A 381 -8.98 -28.17 3.85
N SER A 382 -8.30 -28.47 4.95
CA SER A 382 -6.84 -28.42 5.03
C SER A 382 -6.25 -29.69 4.42
N LEU A 383 -5.36 -29.55 3.45
CA LEU A 383 -4.73 -30.69 2.79
C LEU A 383 -3.51 -31.15 3.57
N ASP A 384 -3.39 -32.47 3.78
CA ASP A 384 -2.12 -33.08 4.15
C ASP A 384 -1.26 -33.26 2.90
N LEU A 385 -0.34 -32.30 2.66
CA LEU A 385 0.54 -32.31 1.49
C LEU A 385 1.49 -33.52 1.46
N GLY A 386 1.69 -34.21 2.60
CA GLY A 386 2.47 -35.45 2.68
C GLY A 386 1.67 -36.74 2.45
N GLY A 387 0.34 -36.64 2.32
CA GLY A 387 -0.58 -37.77 2.35
C GLY A 387 -1.74 -37.65 1.37
N LEU A 388 -1.53 -37.02 0.20
CA LEU A 388 -2.60 -36.77 -0.76
C LEU A 388 -3.18 -38.06 -1.38
N PRO A 389 -4.46 -38.03 -1.80
CA PRO A 389 -5.12 -39.20 -2.37
C PRO A 389 -4.39 -39.80 -3.56
N GLN A 390 -4.55 -41.12 -3.70
CA GLN A 390 -3.98 -41.91 -4.79
C GLN A 390 -2.44 -41.86 -4.86
N GLY A 391 -1.77 -41.49 -3.77
CA GLY A 391 -0.30 -41.35 -3.73
C GLY A 391 0.21 -40.17 -4.54
N THR A 392 -0.64 -39.15 -4.74
CA THR A 392 -0.26 -37.91 -5.40
C THR A 392 0.87 -37.23 -4.62
N VAL A 393 1.89 -36.77 -5.34
CA VAL A 393 3.01 -36.02 -4.77
C VAL A 393 3.06 -34.67 -5.47
N LEU A 394 3.04 -33.59 -4.68
CA LEU A 394 3.28 -32.24 -5.16
C LEU A 394 4.78 -31.97 -5.14
N SER A 395 5.27 -31.34 -6.19
CA SER A 395 6.66 -30.89 -6.30
C SER A 395 6.71 -29.38 -6.52
N PRO A 396 7.78 -28.69 -6.08
CA PRO A 396 8.01 -27.30 -6.45
C PRO A 396 7.98 -27.11 -7.97
N GLY A 397 7.21 -26.13 -8.42
CA GLY A 397 6.93 -25.83 -9.83
C GLY A 397 5.76 -26.59 -10.44
N ASP A 398 5.13 -27.52 -9.71
CA ASP A 398 3.92 -28.18 -10.20
C ASP A 398 2.73 -27.21 -10.20
N VAL A 399 1.99 -27.22 -11.31
CA VAL A 399 0.71 -26.53 -11.42
C VAL A 399 -0.43 -27.53 -11.27
N TRP A 400 -1.34 -27.23 -10.36
CA TRP A 400 -2.52 -28.04 -10.07
C TRP A 400 -3.78 -27.19 -10.11
N TYR A 401 -4.82 -27.79 -10.64
CA TYR A 401 -6.15 -27.21 -10.75
C TYR A 401 -7.07 -27.86 -9.74
N PHE A 402 -7.84 -27.05 -9.02
CA PHE A 402 -8.76 -27.51 -7.99
C PHE A 402 -10.18 -27.06 -8.30
N GLN A 403 -11.16 -27.88 -7.90
CA GLN A 403 -12.58 -27.56 -8.01
C GLN A 403 -13.37 -28.24 -6.90
N LEU A 404 -14.41 -27.59 -6.37
CA LEU A 404 -15.34 -28.22 -5.44
C LEU A 404 -16.50 -28.84 -6.20
N TRP A 405 -16.79 -30.12 -5.94
CA TRP A 405 -18.07 -30.74 -6.28
C TRP A 405 -18.98 -30.76 -5.07
N TYR A 406 -20.27 -30.48 -5.25
CA TYR A 406 -21.26 -30.55 -4.19
C TYR A 406 -22.62 -31.03 -4.68
N ARG A 407 -23.39 -31.59 -3.74
CA ARG A 407 -24.80 -31.93 -3.95
C ARG A 407 -25.63 -30.66 -4.05
N ASP A 408 -26.62 -30.73 -4.93
CA ASP A 408 -27.54 -29.62 -5.14
C ASP A 408 -28.93 -30.19 -5.46
N THR A 409 -29.93 -29.32 -5.52
CA THR A 409 -31.30 -29.69 -5.87
C THR A 409 -31.74 -28.94 -7.12
N ASP A 410 -32.34 -29.63 -8.09
CA ASP A 410 -32.93 -28.94 -9.24
C ASP A 410 -34.03 -27.98 -8.75
N PRO A 411 -33.91 -26.65 -8.98
CA PRO A 411 -34.84 -25.69 -8.40
C PRO A 411 -36.25 -25.81 -8.97
N VAL A 412 -36.41 -26.40 -10.16
CA VAL A 412 -37.71 -26.59 -10.84
C VAL A 412 -38.31 -27.95 -10.51
N LEU A 413 -37.54 -29.01 -10.68
CA LEU A 413 -37.99 -30.40 -10.52
C LEU A 413 -37.93 -30.88 -9.06
N GLN A 414 -37.22 -30.16 -8.19
CA GLN A 414 -37.01 -30.52 -6.78
C GLN A 414 -36.42 -31.93 -6.61
N THR A 415 -35.58 -32.33 -7.56
CA THR A 415 -34.88 -33.63 -7.58
C THR A 415 -33.40 -33.45 -7.26
N PRO A 416 -32.76 -34.44 -6.60
CA PRO A 416 -31.32 -34.38 -6.35
C PRO A 416 -30.52 -34.24 -7.64
N THR A 417 -29.57 -33.31 -7.64
CA THR A 417 -28.58 -33.11 -8.68
C THR A 417 -27.21 -32.87 -8.04
N SER A 418 -26.25 -32.41 -8.82
CA SER A 418 -24.99 -31.91 -8.31
C SER A 418 -24.54 -30.71 -9.09
N ASN A 419 -23.70 -29.90 -8.46
CA ASN A 419 -23.14 -28.70 -9.04
C ASN A 419 -21.67 -28.58 -8.63
N SER A 420 -20.98 -27.56 -9.14
CA SER A 420 -19.55 -27.36 -8.91
C SER A 420 -19.23 -25.87 -8.74
N SER A 421 -18.16 -25.60 -8.00
CA SER A 421 -17.57 -24.25 -7.97
C SER A 421 -16.88 -23.94 -9.29
N ASP A 422 -16.47 -22.68 -9.49
CA ASP A 422 -15.37 -22.37 -10.40
C ASP A 422 -14.09 -23.15 -10.05
N GLY A 423 -13.07 -23.03 -10.89
CA GLY A 423 -11.76 -23.65 -10.67
C GLY A 423 -10.76 -22.65 -10.11
N ILE A 424 -9.73 -23.13 -9.41
CA ILE A 424 -8.55 -22.33 -9.05
C ILE A 424 -7.28 -23.04 -9.52
N GLU A 425 -6.38 -22.28 -10.12
CA GLU A 425 -5.03 -22.72 -10.53
C GLU A 425 -4.03 -22.39 -9.41
N VAL A 426 -3.20 -23.37 -9.04
CA VAL A 426 -2.20 -23.21 -8.00
C VAL A 426 -0.86 -23.75 -8.49
N MET A 427 0.17 -22.89 -8.49
CA MET A 427 1.56 -23.28 -8.66
C MET A 427 2.21 -23.47 -7.29
N PHE A 428 2.57 -24.71 -6.98
CA PHE A 428 3.27 -25.04 -5.74
C PHE A 428 4.74 -24.64 -5.79
N ARG A 429 5.27 -24.18 -4.66
CA ARG A 429 6.64 -23.67 -4.54
C ARG A 429 7.46 -24.42 -3.49
#